data_AF-A0A2D4IZI7-F1
#
_entry.id   AF-A0A2D4IZI7-F1
#
_cell.length_a   1.000
_cell.length_b   1.000
_cell.length_c   1.000
_cell.angle_alpha   90.00
_cell.angle_beta   90.00
_cell.angle_gamma   90.00
#
_symmetry.space_group_name_H-M   'P 1'
#
loop_
_entity.id
_entity.type
_entity.pdbx_description
1 polymer ?
#
loop_
_entity_poly.entity_id
_entity_poly.type
_entity_poly.pdbx_seq_one_letter_code
_entity_poly.pdbx_strand_id
1 'polypeptide(L)'
;ILYLFQTTPIKLDKNFFRELNRIITKFVWAGKKARIKLKDLQDNKSRGGLGLPDWELYHKAAILVWIRHWINLRKKRILTIEGHDIQRGWHAFLWDKENKLYSYFYRHKIRNVLIQTW
;
A
#
# COMPACT_ATOMS: atom_id res chain seq x y z
N ILE A 1 3.89 -6.15 9.92
CA ILE A 1 3.92 -5.68 8.51
C ILE A 1 2.51 -5.56 7.92
N LEU A 2 1.61 -6.54 8.08
CA LEU A 2 0.21 -6.44 7.59
C LEU A 2 -0.49 -5.15 8.05
N TYR A 3 -0.45 -4.88 9.36
CA TYR A 3 -1.04 -3.65 9.92
C TYR A 3 -0.47 -2.39 9.24
N LEU A 4 0.85 -2.32 9.03
CA LEU A 4 1.51 -1.18 8.40
C LEU A 4 0.94 -0.91 6.99
N PHE A 5 0.94 -1.92 6.11
CA PHE A 5 0.39 -1.78 4.76
C PHE A 5 -1.12 -1.47 4.76
N GLN A 6 -1.84 -1.98 5.75
CA GLN A 6 -3.26 -1.65 5.93
C GLN A 6 -3.49 -0.27 6.52
N THR A 7 -2.57 0.33 7.27
CA THR A 7 -2.80 1.65 7.88
C THR A 7 -2.27 2.82 7.05
N THR A 8 -1.32 2.57 6.15
CA THR A 8 -0.69 3.62 5.36
C THR A 8 -0.94 3.41 3.87
N PRO A 9 -1.93 4.08 3.27
CA PRO A 9 -2.15 4.06 1.83
C PRO A 9 -1.15 5.00 1.14
N ILE A 10 0.13 4.61 1.18
CA ILE A 10 1.25 5.32 0.58
C ILE A 10 1.75 4.51 -0.62
N LYS A 11 2.12 5.22 -1.70
CA LYS A 11 2.78 4.61 -2.85
C LYS A 11 4.18 4.18 -2.41
N LEU A 12 4.42 2.89 -2.41
CA LEU A 12 5.74 2.32 -2.16
C LEU A 12 6.43 2.09 -3.50
N ASP A 13 7.70 2.46 -3.56
CA ASP A 13 8.54 2.21 -4.72
C ASP A 13 9.01 0.75 -4.76
N LYS A 14 9.33 0.24 -5.95
CA LYS A 14 9.87 -1.13 -6.13
C LYS A 14 11.17 -1.35 -5.37
N ASN A 15 11.97 -0.28 -5.18
CA ASN A 15 13.20 -0.34 -4.39
C ASN A 15 12.95 -0.73 -2.93
N PHE A 16 11.86 -0.23 -2.33
CA PHE A 16 11.48 -0.58 -0.97
C PHE A 16 11.19 -2.08 -0.83
N PHE A 17 10.42 -2.65 -1.76
CA PHE A 17 10.13 -4.09 -1.75
C PHE A 17 11.38 -4.94 -1.97
N ARG A 18 12.30 -4.49 -2.82
CA ARG A 18 13.59 -5.18 -3.04
C ARG A 18 14.44 -5.19 -1.77
N GLU A 19 14.51 -4.07 -1.06
CA GLU A 19 15.25 -3.97 0.20
C GLU A 19 14.60 -4.83 1.30
N LEU A 20 13.27 -4.77 1.42
CA LEU A 20 12.52 -5.61 2.35
C LEU A 20 12.75 -7.10 2.08
N ASN A 21 12.69 -7.52 0.81
CA ASN A 21 13.02 -8.90 0.41
C ASN A 21 14.44 -9.29 0.77
N ARG A 22 15.42 -8.38 0.64
CA ARG A 22 16.82 -8.63 1.04
C ARG A 22 16.94 -8.85 2.55
N ILE A 23 16.31 -8.01 3.36
CA ILE A 23 16.32 -8.12 4.83
C ILE A 23 15.66 -9.43 5.27
N ILE A 24 14.49 -9.75 4.73
CA ILE A 24 13.76 -10.99 5.05
C ILE A 24 14.55 -12.22 4.60
N THR A 25 15.16 -12.20 3.42
CA THR A 25 16.01 -13.31 2.95
C THR A 25 17.20 -13.51 3.89
N LYS A 26 17.86 -12.42 4.32
CA LYS A 26 18.96 -12.49 5.29
C LYS A 26 18.49 -13.06 6.63
N PHE A 27 17.30 -12.68 7.09
CA PHE A 27 16.68 -13.18 8.32
C PHE A 27 16.36 -14.68 8.23
N VAL A 28 15.65 -15.12 7.18
CA VAL A 28 15.26 -16.53 6.95
C VAL A 28 16.49 -17.44 6.92
N TRP A 29 17.58 -17.00 6.30
CA TRP A 29 18.81 -17.79 6.22
C TRP A 29 19.79 -17.52 7.36
N ALA A 30 19.43 -16.70 8.36
CA ALA A 30 20.30 -16.31 9.48
C ALA A 30 21.69 -15.81 9.01
N GLY A 31 21.72 -15.03 7.94
CA GLY A 31 22.96 -14.52 7.33
C GLY A 31 23.74 -15.54 6.48
N LYS A 32 23.29 -16.80 6.40
CA LYS A 32 23.89 -17.83 5.53
C LYS A 32 23.43 -17.65 4.07
N LYS A 33 24.13 -18.33 3.16
CA LYS A 33 23.77 -18.35 1.73
C LYS A 33 22.38 -18.98 1.56
N ALA A 34 21.54 -18.32 0.76
CA ALA A 34 20.21 -18.82 0.43
C ALA A 34 20.29 -20.18 -0.27
N ARG A 35 19.52 -21.17 0.21
CA ARG A 35 19.48 -22.52 -0.37
C ARG A 35 18.34 -22.72 -1.37
N ILE A 36 17.29 -21.89 -1.27
CA ILE A 36 16.08 -21.94 -2.11
C ILE A 36 15.92 -20.56 -2.75
N LYS A 37 15.47 -20.51 -4.01
CA LYS A 37 15.20 -19.23 -4.69
C LYS A 37 14.00 -18.56 -4.04
N LEU A 38 14.00 -17.23 -4.00
CA LEU A 38 12.92 -16.46 -3.37
C LEU A 38 11.54 -16.75 -3.99
N LYS A 39 11.47 -16.96 -5.31
CA LYS A 39 10.21 -17.31 -6.00
C LYS A 39 9.61 -18.62 -5.50
N ASP A 40 10.44 -19.66 -5.33
CA ASP A 40 9.99 -20.96 -4.83
C ASP A 40 9.59 -20.87 -3.35
N LEU A 41 10.31 -20.03 -2.59
CA LEU A 41 9.98 -19.74 -1.20
C LEU A 41 8.61 -19.04 -1.07
N GLN A 42 8.27 -18.19 -2.03
CA GLN A 42 7.01 -17.43 -2.09
C GLN A 42 5.84 -18.21 -2.69
N ASP A 43 6.09 -19.33 -3.36
CA ASP A 43 5.01 -20.14 -3.92
C ASP A 43 4.20 -20.83 -2.81
N ASN A 44 2.99 -21.24 -3.17
CA ASN A 44 2.07 -21.90 -2.26
C ASN A 44 2.59 -23.29 -1.87
N LYS A 45 2.27 -23.72 -0.65
CA LYS A 45 2.61 -25.05 -0.13
C LYS A 45 2.04 -26.18 -0.98
N SER A 46 0.87 -25.97 -1.60
CA SER A 46 0.28 -26.96 -2.53
C SER A 46 1.10 -27.20 -3.79
N ARG A 47 1.97 -26.26 -4.17
CA ARG A 47 2.87 -26.35 -5.33
C ARG A 47 4.31 -26.69 -4.93
N GLY A 48 4.54 -27.08 -3.66
CA GLY A 48 5.87 -27.38 -3.14
C GLY A 48 6.65 -26.15 -2.67
N GLY A 49 6.02 -24.97 -2.59
CA GLY A 49 6.60 -23.78 -1.99
C GLY A 49 6.52 -23.78 -0.46
N LEU A 50 7.02 -22.70 0.15
CA LEU A 50 7.02 -22.54 1.62
C LEU A 50 6.03 -21.49 2.12
N GLY A 51 5.35 -20.78 1.21
CA GLY A 51 4.31 -19.81 1.52
C GLY A 51 4.81 -18.49 2.11
N LEU A 52 6.04 -18.07 1.77
CA LEU A 52 6.52 -16.73 2.12
C LEU A 52 5.68 -15.67 1.39
N PRO A 53 5.23 -14.59 2.04
CA PRO A 53 4.48 -13.54 1.35
C PRO A 53 5.34 -12.85 0.29
N ASP A 54 4.76 -12.62 -0.89
CA ASP A 54 5.26 -11.59 -1.81
C ASP A 54 4.76 -10.22 -1.33
N TRP A 55 5.67 -9.41 -0.79
CA TRP A 55 5.34 -8.11 -0.20
C TRP A 55 4.73 -7.11 -1.18
N GLU A 56 5.10 -7.17 -2.46
CA GLU A 56 4.52 -6.27 -3.47
C GLU A 56 3.06 -6.66 -3.72
N LEU A 57 2.80 -7.95 -3.92
CA LEU A 57 1.45 -8.48 -4.09
C LEU A 57 0.59 -8.22 -2.85
N TYR A 58 1.18 -8.39 -1.66
CA TYR A 58 0.51 -8.20 -0.38
C TYR A 58 0.13 -6.73 -0.13
N HIS A 59 1.00 -5.79 -0.50
CA HIS A 59 0.71 -4.35 -0.47
C HIS A 59 -0.43 -3.98 -1.43
N LYS A 60 -0.40 -4.50 -2.67
CA LYS A 60 -1.49 -4.31 -3.65
C LYS A 60 -2.82 -4.84 -3.12
N ALA A 61 -2.82 -6.01 -2.50
CA ALA A 61 -4.03 -6.58 -1.89
C ALA A 61 -4.57 -5.72 -0.73
N ALA A 62 -3.69 -5.18 0.12
CA ALA A 62 -4.09 -4.26 1.18
C ALA A 62 -4.71 -2.97 0.62
N ILE A 63 -4.15 -2.41 -0.45
CA ILE A 63 -4.68 -1.26 -1.18
C ILE A 63 -6.09 -1.54 -1.74
N LEU A 64 -6.34 -2.75 -2.27
CA LEU A 64 -7.67 -3.11 -2.77
C LEU A 64 -8.74 -3.15 -1.66
N VAL A 65 -8.37 -3.58 -0.45
CA VAL A 65 -9.28 -3.56 0.71
C VAL A 65 -9.72 -2.13 1.03
N TRP A 66 -8.80 -1.17 0.93
CA TRP A 66 -9.14 0.24 1.03
C TRP A 66 -10.13 0.66 -0.05
N ILE A 67 -9.83 0.41 -1.33
CA ILE A 67 -10.72 0.77 -2.45
C ILE A 67 -12.14 0.23 -2.21
N ARG A 68 -12.27 -1.03 -1.80
CA ARG A 68 -13.56 -1.63 -1.46
C ARG A 68 -14.29 -0.90 -0.33
N HIS A 69 -13.58 -0.51 0.73
CA HIS A 69 -14.19 0.24 1.83
C HIS A 69 -14.65 1.63 1.41
N TRP A 70 -13.89 2.30 0.54
CA TRP A 70 -14.23 3.60 -0.02
C TRP A 70 -15.45 3.53 -0.93
N ILE A 71 -15.53 2.57 -1.87
CA ILE A 71 -16.68 2.43 -2.77
C ILE A 71 -17.99 2.21 -2.00
N ASN A 72 -17.93 1.45 -0.91
CA ASN A 72 -19.13 1.13 -0.15
C ASN A 72 -19.67 2.32 0.67
N LEU A 73 -18.86 3.34 0.97
CA LEU A 73 -19.23 4.54 1.76
C LEU A 73 -19.99 4.29 3.09
N ARG A 74 -19.95 3.07 3.63
CA ARG A 74 -20.75 2.69 4.80
C ARG A 74 -20.23 3.29 6.10
N LYS A 75 -18.92 3.54 6.20
CA LYS A 75 -18.26 4.01 7.43
C LYS A 75 -18.22 5.53 7.50
N LYS A 76 -19.39 6.17 7.66
CA LYS A 76 -19.55 7.64 7.69
C LYS A 76 -18.54 8.35 8.58
N ARG A 77 -18.32 7.88 9.81
CA ARG A 77 -17.37 8.50 10.76
C ARG A 77 -15.92 8.57 10.24
N ILE A 78 -15.43 7.50 9.61
CA ILE A 78 -14.08 7.46 9.06
C ILE A 78 -14.00 8.39 7.84
N LEU A 79 -15.01 8.33 6.97
CA LEU A 79 -15.10 9.19 5.79
C LEU A 79 -15.13 10.68 6.17
N THR A 80 -15.79 11.04 7.27
CA THR A 80 -15.81 12.41 7.81
C THR A 80 -14.42 12.84 8.28
N ILE A 81 -13.70 11.99 9.03
CA ILE A 81 -12.35 12.30 9.53
C ILE A 81 -11.36 12.46 8.37
N GLU A 82 -11.49 11.61 7.34
CA GLU A 82 -10.65 11.67 6.14
C GLU A 82 -10.99 12.83 5.21
N GLY A 83 -12.12 13.52 5.45
CA GLY A 83 -12.58 14.58 4.58
C GLY A 83 -12.96 14.08 3.19
N HIS A 84 -13.60 12.90 3.11
CA HIS A 84 -14.03 12.25 1.86
C HIS A 84 -14.78 13.20 0.91
N ASP A 85 -15.62 14.09 1.45
CA ASP A 85 -16.42 15.06 0.70
C ASP A 85 -15.69 16.40 0.49
N ILE A 86 -14.52 16.58 1.09
CA ILE A 86 -13.77 17.83 1.07
C ILE A 86 -12.82 17.83 -0.15
N GLN A 87 -12.90 18.86 -0.98
CA GLN A 87 -12.04 19.01 -2.17
C GLN A 87 -10.53 19.09 -1.85
N ARG A 88 -10.20 19.41 -0.60
CA ARG A 88 -8.85 19.57 -0.04
C ARG A 88 -8.88 19.02 1.38
N GLY A 89 -7.98 18.09 1.73
CA GLY A 89 -7.84 17.68 3.14
C GLY A 89 -7.46 18.89 4.01
N TRP A 90 -7.83 18.90 5.29
CA TRP A 90 -7.62 20.04 6.20
C TRP A 90 -6.21 20.64 6.14
N HIS A 91 -5.19 19.81 5.97
CA HIS A 91 -3.78 20.21 5.82
C HIS A 91 -3.49 21.11 4.61
N ALA A 92 -4.30 21.09 3.55
CA ALA A 92 -4.13 21.96 2.39
C ALA A 92 -4.57 23.41 2.66
N PHE A 93 -5.46 23.65 3.63
CA PHE A 93 -5.83 25.01 4.04
C PHE A 93 -4.71 25.73 4.82
N LEU A 94 -3.76 24.98 5.38
CA LEU A 94 -2.62 25.55 6.12
C LEU A 94 -1.52 26.11 5.20
N TRP A 95 -1.44 25.66 3.95
CA TRP A 95 -0.31 25.96 3.06
C TRP A 95 -0.71 26.55 1.70
N ASP A 96 -1.99 26.55 1.35
CA ASP A 96 -2.46 26.99 0.04
C ASP A 96 -3.04 28.40 0.10
N LYS A 97 -2.26 29.40 -0.33
CA LYS A 97 -2.70 30.80 -0.41
C LYS A 97 -3.36 31.16 -1.74
N GLU A 98 -3.26 30.34 -2.81
CA GLU A 98 -3.72 30.77 -4.13
C GLU A 98 -4.28 29.64 -5.02
N ASN A 99 -5.45 29.92 -5.59
CA ASN A 99 -6.22 29.09 -6.52
C ASN A 99 -5.46 28.65 -7.78
N LYS A 100 -5.63 27.38 -8.16
CA LYS A 100 -5.81 26.94 -9.56
C LYS A 100 -6.85 25.83 -9.61
N LEU A 101 -7.60 25.71 -10.71
CA LEU A 101 -8.55 24.64 -11.03
C LEU A 101 -7.78 23.38 -11.45
N TYR A 102 -7.99 22.24 -10.79
CA TYR A 102 -7.48 20.92 -11.17
C TYR A 102 -8.57 19.90 -10.89
N SER A 103 -8.59 18.86 -11.73
CA SER A 103 -9.59 17.81 -11.76
C SER A 103 -9.77 17.15 -10.39
N TYR A 104 -11.02 17.13 -9.96
CA TYR A 104 -11.55 16.71 -8.65
C TYR A 104 -10.93 15.42 -8.07
N PHE A 105 -10.50 14.48 -8.92
CA PHE A 105 -10.14 13.13 -8.50
C PHE A 105 -8.65 12.92 -8.19
N TYR A 106 -7.73 13.62 -8.89
CA TYR A 106 -6.28 13.39 -8.78
C TYR A 106 -5.62 14.15 -7.61
N ARG A 107 -6.34 15.06 -6.95
CA ARG A 107 -5.80 15.91 -5.88
C ARG A 107 -5.70 15.24 -4.51
N HIS A 108 -6.51 14.23 -4.26
CA HIS A 108 -6.49 13.54 -2.97
C HIS A 108 -5.32 12.56 -2.94
N LYS A 109 -4.28 12.86 -2.15
CA LYS A 109 -3.02 12.07 -2.11
C LYS A 109 -3.27 10.57 -1.98
N ILE A 110 -4.21 10.18 -1.12
CA ILE A 110 -4.59 8.77 -0.94
C ILE A 110 -5.27 8.20 -2.18
N ARG A 111 -6.18 8.94 -2.84
CA ARG A 111 -6.86 8.45 -4.07
C ARG A 111 -5.90 8.33 -5.24
N ASN A 112 -4.99 9.30 -5.37
CA ASN A 112 -3.95 9.28 -6.39
C ASN A 112 -3.04 8.06 -6.24
N VAL A 113 -2.65 7.71 -5.00
CA VAL A 113 -1.89 6.48 -4.72
C VAL A 113 -2.65 5.23 -5.15
N LEU A 114 -3.96 5.15 -4.85
CA LEU A 114 -4.81 4.00 -5.22
C LEU A 114 -4.87 3.80 -6.75
N ILE A 115 -5.01 4.88 -7.52
CA ILE A 115 -5.09 4.84 -9.00
C ILE A 115 -3.73 4.51 -9.60
N GLN A 116 -2.65 5.15 -9.15
CA GLN A 116 -1.29 4.98 -9.70
C GLN A 116 -0.64 3.63 -9.35
N THR A 117 -1.27 2.82 -8.49
CA THR A 117 -0.80 1.47 -8.19
C THR A 117 -1.19 0.48 -9.32
N TRP A 118 -2.10 0.89 -10.20
CA TRP A 118 -2.53 0.19 -11.42
C TRP A 118 -2.11 0.97 -12.67
#